data_AF-A0AAV2SNX5-F1
#
_entry.id   AF-A0AAV2SNX5-F1
#
_cell.length_a   1.000
_cell.length_b   1.000
_cell.length_c   1.000
_cell.angle_alpha   90.00
_cell.angle_beta   90.00
_cell.angle_gamma   90.00
#
_symmetry.space_group_name_H-M   'P 1'
#
loop_
_entity.id
_entity.type
_entity.pdbx_description
1 polymer ?
#
loop_
_entity_poly.entity_id
_entity_poly.type
_entity_poly.pdbx_seq_one_letter_code
_entity_poly.pdbx_strand_id
1 'polypeptide(L)'
;MKSPFKNQLIATLFSGLFQVGYITIWCMTSTVLPQITKDPTSPVYLTHEEASWFGSLPSLMGIPGSIIGGMLGERLGPRRLQMILVPFLIVSHIMVHAASWEVVQLAGVAQFLLLASRVVQ
;
A
#
# COMPACT_ATOMS: atom_id res chain seq x y z
N MET A 1 31.06 -10.98 23.67
CA MET A 1 29.61 -11.28 23.67
C MET A 1 28.87 -10.04 23.16
N LYS A 2 28.55 -9.96 21.86
CA LYS A 2 27.77 -8.81 21.31
C LYS A 2 26.35 -8.94 21.88
N SER A 3 25.83 -7.93 22.59
CA SER A 3 24.54 -8.06 23.25
C SER A 3 23.43 -8.31 22.21
N PRO A 4 22.71 -9.44 22.28
CA PRO A 4 21.69 -9.79 21.28
C PRO A 4 20.54 -8.77 21.27
N PHE A 5 20.35 -8.05 22.38
CA PHE A 5 19.32 -7.03 22.57
C PHE A 5 19.38 -5.89 21.55
N LYS A 6 20.57 -5.34 21.26
CA LYS A 6 20.70 -4.21 20.32
C LYS A 6 20.25 -4.60 18.91
N ASN A 7 20.62 -5.80 18.46
CA ASN A 7 20.25 -6.28 17.12
C ASN A 7 18.77 -6.64 17.01
N GLN A 8 18.18 -7.17 18.09
CA GLN A 8 16.74 -7.45 18.15
C GLN A 8 15.92 -6.16 18.11
N LEU A 9 16.31 -5.13 18.88
CA LEU A 9 15.63 -3.83 18.87
C LEU A 9 15.59 -3.23 17.47
N ILE A 10 16.74 -3.22 16.79
CA ILE A 10 16.86 -2.69 15.43
C ILE A 10 15.98 -3.50 14.46
N ALA A 11 15.98 -4.84 14.55
CA ALA A 11 15.17 -5.69 13.69
C ALA A 11 13.66 -5.46 13.85
N THR A 12 13.19 -5.26 15.09
CA THR A 12 11.79 -4.98 15.38
C THR A 12 11.38 -3.61 14.84
N LEU A 13 12.23 -2.58 15.00
CA LEU A 13 11.97 -1.25 14.46
C LEU A 13 11.82 -1.27 12.93
N PHE A 14 12.72 -1.95 12.22
CA PHE A 14 12.63 -2.08 10.76
C PHE A 14 11.41 -2.90 10.32
N SER A 15 11.06 -3.95 11.05
CA SER A 15 9.86 -4.74 10.75
C SER A 15 8.57 -3.93 10.95
N GLY A 16 8.53 -3.08 11.99
CA GLY A 16 7.42 -2.16 12.22
C GLY A 16 7.30 -1.11 11.10
N LEU A 17 8.42 -0.57 10.64
CA LEU A 17 8.41 0.39 9.52
C LEU A 17 7.90 -0.24 8.22
N PHE A 18 8.32 -1.47 7.93
CA PHE A 18 7.78 -2.26 6.82
C PHE A 18 6.26 -2.45 6.94
N GLN A 19 5.78 -2.77 8.14
CA GLN A 19 4.34 -2.96 8.40
C GLN A 19 3.54 -1.69 8.14
N VAL A 20 4.05 -0.52 8.55
CA VAL A 20 3.41 0.78 8.25
C VAL A 20 3.31 0.97 6.73
N GLY A 21 4.40 0.74 6.00
CA GLY A 21 4.41 0.86 4.53
C GLY A 21 3.48 -0.14 3.82
N TYR A 22 3.21 -1.30 4.42
CA TYR A 22 2.23 -2.25 3.90
C TYR A 22 0.78 -1.80 4.17
N ILE A 23 0.49 -1.30 5.39
CA ILE A 23 -0.86 -0.88 5.79
C ILE A 23 -1.32 0.36 5.01
N THR A 24 -0.41 1.25 4.62
CA THR A 24 -0.79 2.43 3.82
C THR A 24 -1.45 2.06 2.49
N ILE A 25 -1.07 0.94 1.86
CA ILE A 25 -1.72 0.46 0.63
C ILE A 25 -3.21 0.16 0.87
N TRP A 26 -3.55 -0.41 2.04
CA TRP A 26 -4.93 -0.69 2.41
C TRP A 26 -5.72 0.59 2.71
N CYS A 27 -5.09 1.58 3.33
CA CYS A 27 -5.71 2.86 3.68
C CYS A 27 -5.97 3.76 2.44
N MET A 28 -5.07 3.73 1.45
CA MET A 28 -5.24 4.53 0.24
C MET A 28 -6.48 4.08 -0.56
N THR A 29 -6.74 2.78 -0.64
CA THR A 29 -7.92 2.27 -1.37
C THR A 29 -9.22 2.76 -0.73
N SER A 30 -9.32 2.85 0.59
CA SER A 30 -10.55 3.30 1.26
C SER A 30 -10.82 4.80 1.11
N THR A 31 -9.78 5.61 1.00
CA THR A 31 -9.88 7.07 0.89
C THR A 31 -10.06 7.55 -0.55
N VAL A 32 -9.44 6.86 -1.52
CA VAL A 32 -9.43 7.26 -2.94
C VAL A 32 -10.66 6.74 -3.71
N LEU A 33 -11.14 5.51 -3.44
CA LEU A 33 -12.36 4.97 -4.09
C LEU A 33 -13.58 5.90 -4.00
N PRO A 34 -13.98 6.41 -2.82
CA PRO A 34 -15.15 7.27 -2.73
C PRO A 34 -14.97 8.61 -3.45
N GLN A 35 -13.73 9.05 -3.70
CA GLN A 35 -13.44 10.27 -4.44
C GLN A 35 -13.62 10.04 -5.95
N ILE A 36 -13.16 8.88 -6.43
CA ILE A 36 -13.26 8.47 -7.84
C ILE A 36 -14.71 8.16 -8.26
N THR A 37 -15.55 7.64 -7.35
CA THR A 37 -16.96 7.33 -7.64
C THR A 37 -17.89 8.55 -7.57
N LYS A 38 -17.44 9.69 -7.02
CA LYS A 38 -18.30 10.85 -6.76
C LYS A 38 -18.54 11.74 -7.99
N ASP A 39 -17.59 11.82 -8.91
CA ASP A 39 -17.68 12.72 -10.06
C ASP A 39 -17.62 11.94 -11.39
N PRO A 40 -18.74 11.81 -12.13
CA PRO A 40 -18.78 11.11 -13.42
C PRO A 40 -18.08 11.86 -14.55
N THR A 41 -17.63 13.10 -14.33
CA THR A 41 -16.83 13.86 -15.30
C THR A 41 -15.32 13.68 -15.12
N SER A 42 -14.90 12.99 -14.04
CA SER A 42 -13.50 12.66 -13.80
C SER A 42 -12.98 11.69 -14.88
N PRO A 43 -11.76 11.89 -15.42
CA PRO A 43 -11.14 10.97 -16.36
C PRO A 43 -10.88 9.58 -15.76
N VAL A 44 -10.85 9.49 -14.44
CA VAL A 44 -10.84 8.23 -13.68
C VAL A 44 -12.15 8.21 -12.91
N TYR A 45 -13.21 7.71 -13.52
CA TYR A 45 -14.50 7.46 -12.88
C TYR A 45 -14.72 5.95 -12.83
N LEU A 46 -15.03 5.43 -11.65
CA LEU A 46 -15.43 4.04 -11.45
C LEU A 46 -16.89 4.03 -11.01
N THR A 47 -17.68 3.17 -11.64
CA THR A 47 -19.03 2.88 -11.16
C THR A 47 -18.98 2.26 -9.77
N HIS A 48 -20.10 2.31 -9.04
CA HIS A 48 -20.14 1.81 -7.66
C HIS A 48 -19.84 0.30 -7.58
N GLU A 49 -20.27 -0.47 -8.58
CA GLU A 49 -19.96 -1.88 -8.73
C GLU A 49 -18.46 -2.08 -8.99
N GLU A 50 -17.86 -1.23 -9.84
CA GLU A 50 -16.44 -1.30 -10.16
C GLU A 50 -15.53 -1.01 -8.96
N ALA A 51 -15.87 0.04 -8.22
CA ALA A 51 -15.17 0.38 -6.99
C ALA A 51 -15.30 -0.73 -5.94
N SER A 52 -16.46 -1.36 -5.82
CA SER A 52 -16.70 -2.43 -4.84
C SER A 52 -15.83 -3.66 -5.10
N TRP A 53 -15.78 -4.15 -6.35
CA TRP A 53 -14.93 -5.30 -6.65
C TRP A 53 -13.45 -4.95 -6.55
N PHE A 54 -13.03 -3.74 -6.94
CA PHE A 54 -11.65 -3.29 -6.79
C PHE A 54 -11.22 -3.23 -5.32
N GLY A 55 -12.09 -2.73 -4.44
CA GLY A 55 -11.85 -2.71 -2.99
C GLY A 55 -11.78 -4.11 -2.35
N SER A 56 -12.37 -5.12 -2.98
CA SER A 56 -12.36 -6.50 -2.50
C SER A 56 -11.11 -7.31 -2.92
N LEU A 57 -10.39 -6.87 -3.96
CA LEU A 57 -9.20 -7.55 -4.48
C LEU A 57 -8.10 -7.80 -3.42
N PRO A 58 -7.74 -6.84 -2.55
CA PRO A 58 -6.72 -7.07 -1.53
C PRO A 58 -7.09 -8.21 -0.57
N SER A 59 -8.38 -8.29 -0.19
CA SER A 59 -8.90 -9.37 0.65
C SER A 59 -8.86 -10.72 -0.07
N LEU A 60 -9.21 -10.74 -1.36
CA LEU A 60 -9.16 -11.94 -2.19
C LEU A 60 -7.73 -12.45 -2.37
N MET A 61 -6.77 -11.55 -2.61
CA MET A 61 -5.35 -11.89 -2.78
C MET A 61 -4.64 -12.17 -1.44
N GLY A 62 -5.21 -11.72 -0.32
CA GLY A 62 -4.66 -11.96 1.02
C GLY A 62 -4.58 -13.43 1.38
N ILE A 63 -5.55 -14.25 0.97
CA ILE A 63 -5.58 -15.69 1.25
C ILE A 63 -4.41 -16.42 0.58
N PRO A 64 -4.25 -16.40 -0.76
CA PRO A 64 -3.11 -17.05 -1.40
C PRO A 64 -1.77 -16.41 -1.01
N GLY A 65 -1.74 -15.08 -0.82
CA GLY A 65 -0.54 -14.37 -0.35
C GLY A 65 -0.06 -14.85 1.03
N SER A 66 -0.99 -15.12 1.95
CA SER A 66 -0.66 -15.63 3.29
C SER A 66 -0.13 -17.06 3.25
N ILE A 67 -0.70 -17.93 2.41
CA ILE A 67 -0.23 -19.32 2.26
C ILE A 67 1.18 -19.34 1.67
N ILE A 68 1.40 -18.60 0.58
CA ILE A 68 2.71 -18.51 -0.08
C ILE A 68 3.73 -17.85 0.86
N GLY A 69 3.33 -16.79 1.55
CA GLY A 69 4.17 -16.07 2.52
C GLY A 69 4.59 -16.96 3.69
N GLY A 70 3.68 -17.78 4.23
CA GLY A 70 3.98 -18.75 5.28
C GLY A 70 4.99 -19.81 4.81
N MET A 71 4.75 -20.42 3.65
CA MET A 71 5.64 -21.44 3.08
C MET A 71 7.03 -20.89 2.77
N LEU A 72 7.12 -19.67 2.22
CA LEU A 72 8.40 -19.01 1.97
C LEU A 72 9.09 -18.57 3.28
N GLY A 73 8.32 -18.19 4.29
CA GLY A 73 8.83 -17.81 5.61
C GLY A 73 9.54 -18.96 6.30
N GLU A 74 9.00 -20.17 6.22
CA GLU A 74 9.62 -21.39 6.75
C GLU A 74 10.89 -21.79 5.98
N ARG A 75 10.90 -21.63 4.65
CA ARG A 75 12.03 -22.05 3.80
C ARG A 75 13.20 -21.05 3.77
N LEU A 76 12.90 -19.76 3.66
CA LEU A 76 13.90 -18.70 3.48
C LEU A 76 14.24 -17.98 4.79
N GLY A 77 13.38 -18.10 5.80
CA GLY A 77 13.46 -17.33 7.04
C GLY A 77 12.89 -15.92 6.89
N PRO A 78 12.36 -15.34 7.98
CA PRO A 78 11.60 -14.08 7.95
C PRO A 78 12.43 -12.89 7.46
N ARG A 79 13.71 -12.81 7.84
CA ARG A 79 14.59 -11.69 7.46
C ARG A 79 14.87 -11.65 5.96
N ARG A 80 15.15 -12.80 5.34
CA ARG A 80 15.45 -12.87 3.89
C ARG A 80 14.18 -12.62 3.08
N LEU A 81 13.05 -13.17 3.54
CA LEU A 81 11.77 -12.92 2.91
C LEU A 81 11.40 -11.43 2.91
N GLN A 82 11.54 -10.74 4.05
CA GLN A 82 11.32 -9.29 4.13
C GLN A 82 12.23 -8.52 3.15
N MET A 83 13.52 -8.85 3.06
CA MET A 83 14.44 -8.19 2.12
C MET A 83 14.04 -8.38 0.66
N ILE A 84 13.48 -9.54 0.30
CA ILE A 84 13.00 -9.81 -1.06
C ILE A 84 11.71 -9.05 -1.34
N LEU A 85 10.83 -8.89 -0.35
CA LEU A 85 9.53 -8.23 -0.50
C LEU A 85 9.62 -6.69 -0.52
N VAL A 86 10.63 -6.10 0.13
CA VAL A 86 10.82 -4.64 0.18
C VAL A 86 10.88 -4.00 -1.22
N PRO A 87 11.68 -4.50 -2.19
CA PRO A 87 11.67 -3.98 -3.56
C PRO A 87 10.29 -3.99 -4.23
N PHE A 88 9.50 -5.05 -4.05
CA PHE A 88 8.14 -5.12 -4.60
C PHE A 88 7.23 -4.05 -3.97
N LEU A 89 7.35 -3.82 -2.67
CA LEU A 89 6.65 -2.75 -1.97
C LEU A 89 7.04 -1.36 -2.46
N ILE A 90 8.33 -1.13 -2.74
CA ILE A 90 8.81 0.13 -3.30
C ILE A 90 8.22 0.34 -4.70
N VAL A 91 8.27 -0.68 -5.56
CA VAL A 91 7.70 -0.61 -6.91
C VAL A 91 6.20 -0.35 -6.85
N SER A 92 5.45 -1.03 -5.96
CA SER A 92 4.01 -0.79 -5.82
C SER A 92 3.70 0.65 -5.40
N HIS A 93 4.47 1.21 -4.46
CA HIS A 93 4.30 2.60 -4.04
C HIS A 93 4.65 3.60 -5.15
N ILE A 94 5.71 3.33 -5.92
CA ILE A 94 6.07 4.15 -7.08
C ILE A 94 4.95 4.13 -8.14
N MET A 95 4.37 2.97 -8.41
CA MET A 95 3.26 2.86 -9.38
C MET A 95 2.01 3.60 -8.90
N VAL A 96 1.66 3.49 -7.62
CA VAL A 96 0.54 4.24 -7.03
C VAL A 96 0.80 5.75 -7.11
N HIS A 97 2.02 6.19 -6.81
CA HIS A 97 2.38 7.60 -6.94
C HIS A 97 2.36 8.09 -8.40
N ALA A 98 2.85 7.30 -9.35
CA ALA A 98 2.81 7.64 -10.77
C ALA A 98 1.36 7.77 -11.25
N ALA A 99 0.48 6.83 -10.89
CA ALA A 99 -0.94 6.91 -11.18
C ALA A 99 -1.59 8.15 -10.54
N SER A 100 -1.24 8.47 -9.30
CA SER A 100 -1.73 9.69 -8.63
C SER A 100 -1.26 10.97 -9.34
N TRP A 101 -0.05 10.98 -9.90
CA TRP A 101 0.53 12.15 -10.55
C TRP A 101 -0.20 12.49 -11.85
N GLU A 102 -0.59 11.50 -12.64
CA GLU A 102 -1.42 11.70 -13.84
C GLU A 102 -2.78 12.30 -13.49
N VAL A 103 -3.40 11.82 -12.41
CA VAL A 103 -4.67 12.38 -11.90
C VAL A 103 -4.48 13.83 -11.44
N VAL A 104 -3.35 14.15 -10.79
CA VAL A 104 -3.04 15.52 -10.32
C VAL A 104 -2.78 16.50 -11.46
N GLN A 105 -2.13 16.05 -12.55
CA GLN A 105 -1.93 16.86 -13.75
C GLN A 105 -3.27 17.22 -14.41
N LEU A 106 -4.26 16.31 -14.35
CA LEU A 106 -5.61 16.51 -14.89
C LEU A 106 -6.53 17.31 -13.95
N ALA A 107 -6.41 17.12 -12.63
CA ALA A 107 -7.24 17.73 -11.58
C ALA A 107 -6.81 19.15 -11.15
N GLY A 108 -5.56 19.53 -11.45
CA GLY A 108 -4.98 20.81 -11.03
C GLY A 108 -4.51 20.83 -9.56
N VAL A 109 -3.49 21.66 -9.30
CA VAL A 109 -2.71 21.72 -8.03
C VAL A 109 -3.57 21.95 -6.78
N ALA A 110 -4.73 22.59 -6.91
CA ALA A 110 -5.64 22.90 -5.80
C ALA A 110 -6.34 21.65 -5.23
N GLN A 111 -6.74 20.68 -6.06
CA GLN A 111 -7.33 19.42 -5.59
C GLN A 111 -6.26 18.52 -4.94
N PHE A 112 -5.03 18.54 -5.43
CA PHE A 112 -3.91 17.82 -4.80
C PHE A 112 -3.63 18.30 -3.37
N LEU A 113 -3.61 19.62 -3.14
CA LEU A 113 -3.43 20.18 -1.79
C LEU A 113 -4.56 19.78 -0.83
N LEU A 114 -5.80 19.72 -1.32
CA LEU A 114 -6.95 19.29 -0.52
C LEU A 114 -6.92 17.78 -0.22
N LEU A 115 -6.50 16.96 -1.19
CA LEU A 115 -6.32 15.52 -1.00
C LEU A 115 -5.18 15.22 -0.02
N ALA A 116 -4.04 15.90 -0.17
CA ALA A 116 -2.91 15.79 0.77
C ALA A 116 -3.29 16.21 2.19
N SER A 117 -4.13 17.25 2.36
CA SER A 117 -4.61 17.65 3.68
C SER A 117 -5.57 16.64 4.32
N ARG A 118 -6.30 15.86 3.52
CA ARG A 118 -7.28 14.86 3.99
C ARG A 118 -6.66 13.50 4.26
N VAL A 119 -5.58 13.14 3.57
CA VAL A 119 -4.82 11.90 3.82
C VAL A 119 -4.05 11.95 5.16
N VAL A 120 -3.82 13.15 5.70
CA VAL A 120 -3.15 13.39 6.99
C VAL A 120 -4.13 13.35 8.18
N GLN A 121 -5.45 13.34 7.94
CA GLN A 121 -6.49 13.25 8.97
C GLN A 121 -7.08 11.84 9.04
#